data_AF-A0A3M2FGP8-F1
#
_entry.id   AF-A0A3M2FGP8-F1
#
_cell.length_a   1.000
_cell.length_b   1.000
_cell.length_c   1.000
_cell.angle_alpha   90.00
_cell.angle_beta   90.00
_cell.angle_gamma   90.00
#
_symmetry.space_group_name_H-M   'P 1'
#
loop_
_entity.id
_entity.type
_entity.pdbx_description
1 polymer ?
#
loop_
_entity_poly.entity_id
_entity_poly.type
_entity_poly.pdbx_seq_one_letter_code
_entity_poly.pdbx_strand_id
1 'polypeptide(L)'
;MLNKYRRTLLLCLALLGFAPHVPAQDNQYDVFKLGFLYDDIKFDEVVTQAREMLAQPARYNREQLSAIHAYMALAFYNLGQQDSSRAHFYTVLTLTPDYAPDPVKVSPKIIRFFERIRDIFLQDQQKLAAVSYTRYVFVEDIRPRAGLQSFMLPGWGQYIKGQHDKAWWIGGVFSAGALSAGIAYLLEKNYREAYQQEIRPDLIQSRYDAYNSASKVRRVFIYSTLLVWAYAIGDAFWAPYQPSVNINQENMTLGLSWSF
;
A
#
# COMPACT_ATOMS: atom_id res chain seq x y z
N MET A 1 -31.05 -37.12 4.98
CA MET A 1 -29.62 -36.75 4.89
C MET A 1 -29.35 -35.30 4.45
N LEU A 2 -30.36 -34.52 4.02
CA LEU A 2 -30.18 -33.12 3.53
C LEU A 2 -29.74 -32.09 4.60
N ASN A 3 -30.03 -32.31 5.89
CA ASN A 3 -29.75 -31.32 6.95
C ASN A 3 -28.28 -31.23 7.37
N LYS A 4 -27.42 -32.21 7.04
CA LYS A 4 -26.02 -32.22 7.48
C LYS A 4 -25.12 -31.29 6.64
N TYR A 5 -25.46 -31.07 5.37
CA TYR A 5 -24.68 -30.25 4.43
C TYR A 5 -25.01 -28.75 4.48
N ARG A 6 -26.21 -28.38 4.99
CA ARG A 6 -26.63 -26.98 5.14
C ARG A 6 -25.84 -26.21 6.21
N ARG A 7 -25.37 -26.92 7.25
CA ARG A 7 -24.58 -26.32 8.34
C ARG A 7 -23.11 -26.07 7.95
N THR A 8 -22.55 -26.90 7.08
CA THR A 8 -21.18 -26.72 6.57
C THR A 8 -21.08 -25.56 5.58
N LEU A 9 -22.12 -25.32 4.78
CA LEU A 9 -22.13 -24.23 3.80
C LEU A 9 -22.22 -22.82 4.44
N LEU A 10 -22.91 -22.70 5.59
CA LEU A 10 -23.00 -21.45 6.36
C LEU A 10 -21.70 -21.09 7.11
N LEU A 11 -20.85 -22.08 7.41
CA LEU A 11 -19.58 -21.87 8.10
C LEU A 11 -18.49 -21.31 7.17
N CYS A 12 -18.53 -21.63 5.87
CA CYS A 12 -17.60 -21.07 4.89
C CYS A 12 -17.91 -19.61 4.52
N LEU A 13 -19.16 -19.16 4.65
CA LEU A 13 -19.55 -17.78 4.32
C LEU A 13 -19.12 -16.77 5.40
N ALA A 14 -18.94 -17.23 6.65
CA ALA A 14 -18.60 -16.37 7.79
C ALA A 14 -17.11 -15.97 7.87
N LEU A 15 -16.22 -16.63 7.11
CA LEU A 15 -14.76 -16.38 7.15
C LEU A 15 -14.27 -15.29 6.18
N LEU A 16 -15.15 -14.72 5.35
CA LEU A 16 -14.80 -13.69 4.35
C LEU A 16 -14.87 -12.24 4.89
N GLY A 17 -15.15 -12.03 6.18
CA GLY A 17 -15.52 -10.71 6.72
C GLY A 17 -14.46 -9.93 7.51
N PHE A 18 -13.25 -10.44 7.72
CA PHE A 18 -12.22 -9.72 8.49
C PHE A 18 -11.15 -9.13 7.58
N ALA A 19 -11.42 -7.94 7.02
CA ALA A 19 -10.36 -7.10 6.49
C ALA A 19 -9.67 -6.39 7.66
N PRO A 20 -8.36 -6.61 7.89
CA PRO A 20 -7.64 -5.87 8.92
C PRO A 20 -7.55 -4.40 8.49
N HIS A 21 -8.24 -3.52 9.20
CA HIS A 21 -7.99 -2.09 9.13
C HIS A 21 -6.61 -1.82 9.72
N VAL A 22 -5.65 -1.42 8.88
CA VAL A 22 -4.36 -0.91 9.35
C VAL A 22 -4.62 0.48 9.94
N PRO A 23 -4.40 0.72 11.25
CA PRO A 23 -4.64 2.02 11.84
C PRO A 23 -3.60 3.03 11.33
N ALA A 24 -4.05 4.05 10.60
CA ALA A 24 -3.22 5.11 10.03
C ALA A 24 -2.97 6.28 11.02
N GLN A 25 -3.08 6.06 12.34
CA GLN A 25 -3.40 7.14 13.28
C GLN A 25 -2.30 7.60 14.25
N ASP A 26 -1.05 7.14 14.14
CA ASP A 26 -0.05 7.38 15.20
C ASP A 26 0.99 8.51 14.93
N ASN A 27 1.15 8.97 13.68
CA ASN A 27 2.33 9.80 13.34
C ASN A 27 2.16 11.32 13.54
N GLN A 28 0.95 11.81 13.87
CA GLN A 28 0.73 13.26 14.10
C GLN A 28 1.30 13.74 15.43
N TYR A 29 1.35 12.86 16.44
CA TYR A 29 1.89 13.17 17.76
C TYR A 29 3.39 13.51 17.72
N ASP A 30 4.14 12.83 16.86
CA ASP A 30 5.59 13.01 16.70
C ASP A 30 5.98 14.45 16.35
N VAL A 31 5.31 15.04 15.35
CA VAL A 31 5.61 16.42 14.91
C VAL A 31 5.23 17.45 15.98
N PHE A 32 4.14 17.20 16.70
CA PHE A 32 3.70 18.06 17.80
C PHE A 32 4.72 18.08 18.94
N LYS A 33 5.33 16.93 19.25
CA LYS A 33 6.41 16.80 20.24
C LYS A 33 7.63 17.66 19.87
N LEU A 34 7.99 17.78 18.59
CA LEU A 34 9.09 18.67 18.17
C LEU A 34 8.80 20.14 18.48
N GLY A 35 7.54 20.56 18.32
CA GLY A 35 7.07 21.90 18.70
C GLY A 35 7.30 22.19 20.17
N PHE A 36 6.86 21.28 21.06
CA PHE A 36 7.10 21.44 22.49
C PHE A 36 8.58 21.50 22.86
N LEU A 37 9.41 20.61 22.30
CA LEU A 37 10.85 20.64 22.58
C LEU A 37 11.49 21.96 22.13
N TYR A 38 11.03 22.50 21.00
CA TYR A 38 11.51 23.78 20.51
C TYR A 38 11.08 24.94 21.42
N ASP A 39 9.82 24.95 21.85
CA ASP A 39 9.27 25.95 22.77
C ASP A 39 9.96 25.91 24.15
N ASP A 40 10.37 24.72 24.59
CA ASP A 40 11.18 24.49 25.80
C ASP A 40 12.68 24.80 25.63
N ILE A 41 13.10 25.35 24.48
CA ILE A 41 14.49 25.74 24.18
C ILE A 41 15.44 24.51 24.10
N LYS A 42 14.91 23.30 23.95
CA LYS A 42 15.66 22.04 23.88
C LYS A 42 16.12 21.74 22.45
N PHE A 43 16.90 22.64 21.86
CA PHE A 43 17.26 22.57 20.44
C PHE A 43 18.03 21.30 20.05
N ASP A 44 18.93 20.81 20.90
CA ASP A 44 19.65 19.55 20.65
C ASP A 44 18.71 18.33 20.65
N GLU A 45 17.69 18.32 21.53
CA GLU A 45 16.67 17.27 21.56
C GLU A 45 15.80 17.31 20.29
N VAL A 46 15.42 18.52 19.82
CA VAL A 46 14.71 18.69 18.55
C VAL A 46 15.50 18.08 17.39
N VAL A 47 16.80 18.38 17.29
CA VAL A 47 17.65 17.85 16.21
C VAL A 47 17.77 16.33 16.30
N THR A 48 17.94 15.78 17.51
CA THR A 48 18.07 14.34 17.73
C THR A 48 16.79 13.61 17.35
N GLN A 49 15.64 14.04 17.87
CA GLN A 49 14.34 13.44 17.60
C GLN A 49 13.96 13.56 16.11
N ALA A 50 14.17 14.72 15.51
CA ALA A 50 13.89 14.91 14.09
C ALA A 50 14.76 14.02 13.20
N ARG A 51 16.03 13.77 13.57
CA ARG A 51 16.89 12.84 12.84
C ARG A 51 16.38 11.40 12.91
N GLU A 52 15.89 10.97 14.07
CA GLU A 52 15.26 9.66 14.23
C GLU A 52 14.01 9.52 13.36
N MET A 53 13.16 10.55 13.33
CA MET A 53 11.97 10.59 12.46
C MET A 53 12.37 10.49 10.98
N LEU A 54 13.38 11.26 10.56
CA LEU A 54 13.88 11.26 9.18
C LEU A 54 14.62 9.97 8.78
N ALA A 55 14.97 9.09 9.72
CA ALA A 55 15.49 7.76 9.41
C ALA A 55 14.41 6.82 8.85
N GLN A 56 13.12 7.15 9.04
CA GLN A 56 11.97 6.37 8.56
C GLN A 56 10.99 7.26 7.79
N PRO A 57 11.41 7.91 6.68
CA PRO A 57 10.62 8.95 6.02
C PRO A 57 9.27 8.45 5.47
N ALA A 58 9.16 7.15 5.16
CA ALA A 58 7.92 6.53 4.66
C ALA A 58 6.76 6.56 5.66
N ARG A 59 7.02 6.86 6.94
CA ARG A 59 5.98 7.00 7.97
C ARG A 59 5.27 8.37 7.90
N TYR A 60 5.92 9.37 7.33
CA TYR A 60 5.44 10.74 7.38
C TYR A 60 4.93 11.20 6.01
N ASN A 61 3.83 11.93 6.02
CA ASN A 61 3.36 12.59 4.81
C ASN A 61 4.22 13.82 4.49
N ARG A 62 3.99 14.43 3.33
CA ARG A 62 4.78 15.59 2.84
C ARG A 62 4.77 16.78 3.80
N GLU A 63 3.62 17.10 4.39
CA GLU A 63 3.45 18.22 5.33
C GLU A 63 4.19 17.97 6.63
N GLN A 64 4.12 16.74 7.16
CA GLN A 64 4.85 16.31 8.35
C GLN A 64 6.36 16.36 8.11
N LEU A 65 6.86 15.87 6.97
CA LEU A 65 8.28 15.96 6.60
C LEU A 65 8.73 17.43 6.50
N SER A 66 7.91 18.30 5.91
CA SER A 66 8.15 19.74 5.84
C SER A 66 8.25 20.35 7.25
N ALA A 67 7.34 20.00 8.15
CA ALA A 67 7.36 20.48 9.54
C ALA A 67 8.59 19.98 10.32
N ILE A 68 8.97 18.71 10.18
CA ILE A 68 10.16 18.13 10.81
C ILE A 68 11.42 18.90 10.36
N HIS A 69 11.58 19.12 9.06
CA HIS A 69 12.69 19.92 8.54
C HIS A 69 12.64 21.38 8.98
N ALA A 70 11.46 21.99 9.09
CA ALA A 70 11.32 23.34 9.61
C ALA A 70 11.81 23.45 11.06
N TYR A 71 11.40 22.54 11.94
CA TYR A 71 11.89 22.51 13.33
C TYR A 71 13.39 22.26 13.42
N MET A 72 13.96 21.37 12.61
CA MET A 72 15.42 21.20 12.53
C MET A 72 16.12 22.48 12.10
N ALA A 73 15.60 23.16 11.07
CA ALA A 73 16.18 24.40 10.59
C ALA A 73 16.19 25.49 11.66
N LEU A 74 15.08 25.63 12.39
CA LEU A 74 14.95 26.56 13.50
C LEU A 74 15.93 26.22 14.65
N ALA A 75 15.99 24.94 15.06
CA ALA A 75 16.88 24.47 16.11
C ALA A 75 18.36 24.70 15.74
N PHE A 76 18.78 24.32 14.53
CA PHE A 76 20.15 24.56 14.07
C PHE A 76 20.53 26.04 14.02
N TYR A 77 19.58 26.92 13.65
CA TYR A 77 19.84 28.35 13.68
C TYR A 77 20.15 28.83 15.10
N ASN A 78 19.34 28.41 16.09
CA ASN A 78 19.54 28.77 17.49
C ASN A 78 20.83 28.17 18.07
N LEU A 79 21.26 27.00 17.58
CA LEU A 79 22.55 26.38 17.89
C LEU A 79 23.75 27.03 17.18
N GLY A 80 23.53 28.08 16.38
CA GLY A 80 24.58 28.77 15.62
C GLY A 80 25.06 28.04 14.36
N GLN A 81 24.44 26.91 14.01
CA GLN A 81 24.78 26.08 12.85
C GLN A 81 24.00 26.55 11.61
N GLN A 82 24.32 27.74 11.12
CA GLN A 82 23.56 28.39 10.05
C GLN A 82 23.58 27.62 8.72
N ASP A 83 24.67 26.91 8.40
CA ASP A 83 24.73 26.13 7.15
C ASP A 83 23.80 24.91 7.19
N SER A 84 23.75 24.19 8.32
CA SER A 84 22.78 23.11 8.56
C SER A 84 21.34 23.64 8.52
N SER A 85 21.10 24.79 9.15
CA SER A 85 19.80 25.47 9.12
C SER A 85 19.38 25.81 7.68
N ARG A 86 20.31 26.37 6.89
CA ARG A 86 20.08 26.71 5.48
C ARG A 86 19.68 25.47 4.67
N ALA A 87 20.42 24.37 4.82
CA ALA A 87 20.13 23.13 4.09
C ALA A 87 18.71 22.63 4.39
N HIS A 88 18.30 22.65 5.66
CA HIS A 88 16.96 22.21 6.04
C HIS A 88 15.86 23.16 5.56
N PHE A 89 16.03 24.48 5.62
CA PHE A 89 15.07 25.42 5.03
C PHE A 89 14.95 25.27 3.50
N TYR A 90 16.04 24.96 2.82
CA TYR A 90 16.01 24.66 1.38
C TYR A 90 15.17 23.40 1.09
N THR A 91 15.31 22.37 1.91
CA THR A 91 14.47 21.17 1.84
C THR A 91 12.99 21.50 2.12
N VAL A 92 12.70 22.37 3.10
CA VAL A 92 11.33 22.84 3.36
C VAL A 92 10.73 23.50 2.12
N LEU A 93 11.45 24.39 1.43
CA LEU A 93 10.97 25.03 0.21
C LEU A 93 10.80 24.06 -0.97
N THR A 94 11.60 22.99 -1.01
CA THR A 94 11.44 21.91 -2.00
C THR A 94 10.17 21.10 -1.73
N LEU A 95 9.85 20.86 -0.46
CA LEU A 95 8.65 20.16 -0.05
C LEU A 95 7.40 21.05 -0.13
N THR A 96 7.48 22.31 0.29
CA THR A 96 6.34 23.22 0.44
C THR A 96 6.77 24.62 -0.03
N PRO A 97 6.66 24.93 -1.34
CA PRO A 97 7.20 26.17 -1.92
C PRO A 97 6.61 27.48 -1.36
N ASP A 98 5.40 27.40 -0.83
CA ASP A 98 4.63 28.50 -0.23
C ASP A 98 4.87 28.65 1.27
N TYR A 99 5.68 27.77 1.89
CA TYR A 99 5.98 27.80 3.32
C TYR A 99 6.48 29.19 3.77
N ALA A 100 5.94 29.66 4.89
CA ALA A 100 6.34 30.87 5.59
C ALA A 100 6.39 30.59 7.11
N PRO A 101 7.49 30.90 7.80
CA PRO A 101 7.54 30.80 9.26
C PRO A 101 6.51 31.72 9.92
N ASP A 102 5.84 31.23 10.96
CA ASP A 102 4.86 32.00 11.73
C ASP A 102 5.55 33.17 12.48
N PRO A 103 5.21 34.44 12.20
CA PRO A 103 5.82 35.59 12.84
C PRO A 103 5.51 35.73 14.33
N VAL A 104 4.48 35.05 14.82
CA VAL A 104 4.13 35.02 16.25
C VAL A 104 5.07 34.10 17.02
N LYS A 105 5.51 33.00 16.40
CA LYS A 105 6.34 31.95 17.04
C LYS A 105 7.83 32.08 16.75
N VAL A 106 8.19 32.68 15.61
CA VAL A 106 9.56 32.71 15.11
C VAL A 106 10.13 34.11 15.19
N SER A 107 11.37 34.23 15.68
CA SER A 107 12.00 35.55 15.84
C SER A 107 12.17 36.26 14.48
N PRO A 108 12.05 37.61 14.42
CA PRO A 108 12.25 38.38 13.19
C PRO A 108 13.65 38.19 12.55
N LYS A 109 14.65 37.79 13.34
CA LYS A 109 16.00 37.46 12.82
C LYS A 109 15.99 36.19 11.99
N ILE A 110 15.31 35.15 12.47
CA ILE A 110 15.18 33.87 11.76
C ILE A 110 14.32 34.06 10.50
N ILE A 111 13.24 34.84 10.57
CA ILE A 111 12.40 35.14 9.40
C ILE A 111 13.23 35.79 8.30
N ARG A 112 14.01 36.83 8.63
CA ARG A 112 14.93 37.45 7.65
C ARG A 112 16.01 36.49 7.14
N PHE A 113 16.42 35.52 7.95
CA PHE A 113 17.33 34.47 7.49
C PHE A 113 16.65 33.54 6.48
N PHE A 114 15.43 33.09 6.76
CA PHE A 114 14.62 32.27 5.87
C PHE A 114 14.30 32.98 4.54
N GLU A 115 13.86 34.24 4.58
CA GLU A 115 13.52 34.99 3.34
C GLU A 115 14.71 35.09 2.38
N ARG A 116 15.94 35.29 2.90
CA ARG A 116 17.14 35.26 2.06
C ARG A 116 17.37 33.90 1.39
N ILE A 117 17.03 32.81 2.07
CA ILE A 117 17.12 31.45 1.51
C ILE A 117 16.05 31.26 0.45
N ARG A 118 14.85 31.78 0.69
CA ARG A 118 13.74 31.77 -0.27
C ARG A 118 14.10 32.51 -1.56
N ASP A 119 14.71 33.68 -1.45
CA ASP A 119 15.16 34.45 -2.61
C ASP A 119 16.18 33.66 -3.46
N ILE A 120 17.16 33.02 -2.81
CA ILE A 120 18.15 32.17 -3.49
C ILE A 120 17.45 30.98 -4.16
N PHE A 121 16.55 30.30 -3.45
CA PHE A 121 15.79 29.16 -3.99
C PHE A 121 14.98 29.54 -5.23
N LEU A 122 14.28 30.69 -5.21
CA LEU A 122 13.50 31.17 -6.34
C LEU A 122 14.38 31.51 -7.55
N GLN A 123 15.55 32.11 -7.32
CA GLN A 123 16.52 32.37 -8.39
C GLN A 123 17.06 31.07 -8.99
N ASP A 124 17.36 30.07 -8.16
CA ASP A 124 17.80 28.76 -8.63
C ASP A 124 16.71 28.05 -9.43
N GLN A 125 15.46 28.08 -8.99
CA GLN A 125 14.31 27.53 -9.73
C GLN A 125 14.14 28.22 -11.09
N GLN A 126 14.31 29.53 -11.18
CA GLN A 126 14.25 30.25 -12.45
C GLN A 126 15.39 29.86 -13.39
N LYS A 127 16.62 29.72 -12.89
CA LYS A 127 17.77 29.24 -13.67
C LYS A 127 17.55 27.82 -14.16
N LEU A 128 17.03 26.94 -13.32
CA LEU A 128 16.72 25.55 -13.65
C LEU A 128 15.57 25.48 -14.68
N ALA A 129 14.55 26.32 -14.57
CA ALA A 129 13.47 26.40 -15.56
C ALA A 129 13.96 26.92 -16.92
N ALA A 130 14.96 27.80 -16.94
CA ALA A 130 15.58 28.28 -18.17
C ALA A 130 16.44 27.20 -18.87
N VAL A 131 16.88 26.17 -18.14
CA VAL A 131 17.68 25.06 -18.67
C VAL A 131 16.81 23.80 -18.69
N SER A 132 16.25 23.45 -19.84
CA SER A 132 15.46 22.22 -20.01
C SER A 132 16.34 20.97 -19.87
N TYR A 133 16.61 20.52 -18.63
CA TYR A 133 17.23 19.21 -18.40
C TYR A 133 16.16 18.11 -18.40
N THR A 134 16.40 17.07 -19.19
CA THR A 134 15.65 15.82 -19.10
C THR A 134 15.94 15.17 -17.76
N ARG A 135 15.03 15.29 -16.78
CA ARG A 135 15.15 14.59 -15.50
C ARG A 135 14.87 13.10 -15.72
N TYR A 136 15.91 12.30 -15.81
CA TYR A 136 15.79 10.84 -15.81
C TYR A 136 15.38 10.39 -14.39
N VAL A 137 14.15 9.91 -14.24
CA VAL A 137 13.68 9.23 -13.03
C VAL A 137 13.71 7.74 -13.32
N PHE A 138 14.65 7.02 -12.71
CA PHE A 138 14.67 5.56 -12.76
C PHE A 138 13.57 5.05 -11.84
N VAL A 139 12.48 4.58 -12.43
CA VAL A 139 11.42 3.87 -11.70
C VAL A 139 11.71 2.38 -11.85
N GLU A 140 11.98 1.70 -10.74
CA GLU A 140 12.15 0.25 -10.74
C GLU A 140 10.83 -0.41 -11.17
N ASP A 141 10.91 -1.31 -12.15
CA ASP A 141 9.74 -2.03 -12.63
C ASP A 141 9.40 -3.17 -11.66
N ILE A 142 8.30 -3.02 -10.93
CA ILE A 142 7.87 -4.00 -9.93
C ILE A 142 7.22 -5.26 -10.53
N ARG A 143 6.93 -5.28 -11.83
CA ARG A 143 6.18 -6.36 -12.50
C ARG A 143 6.82 -7.74 -12.38
N PRO A 144 8.15 -7.93 -12.56
CA PRO A 144 8.77 -9.25 -12.45
C PRO A 144 8.61 -9.85 -11.04
N ARG A 145 8.80 -9.02 -10.01
CA ARG A 145 8.63 -9.44 -8.61
C ARG A 145 7.17 -9.77 -8.31
N ALA A 146 6.23 -8.96 -8.77
CA ALA A 146 4.80 -9.20 -8.62
C ALA A 146 4.36 -10.51 -9.33
N GLY A 147 4.94 -10.80 -10.50
CA GLY A 147 4.74 -12.07 -11.22
C GLY A 147 5.18 -13.28 -10.40
N LEU A 148 6.41 -13.25 -9.84
CA LEU A 148 6.93 -14.31 -8.98
C LEU A 148 6.08 -14.54 -7.72
N GLN A 149 5.56 -13.47 -7.12
CA GLN A 149 4.72 -13.58 -5.93
C GLN A 149 3.34 -14.16 -6.27
N SER A 150 2.78 -13.81 -7.42
CA SER A 150 1.51 -14.39 -7.90
C SER A 150 1.64 -15.86 -8.30
N PHE A 151 2.84 -16.32 -8.64
CA PHE A 151 3.12 -17.73 -8.89
C PHE A 151 2.92 -18.56 -7.62
N MET A 152 3.33 -18.04 -6.45
CA MET A 152 3.15 -18.72 -5.18
C MET A 152 1.69 -18.69 -4.72
N LEU A 153 1.04 -17.52 -4.82
CA LEU A 153 -0.36 -17.36 -4.42
C LEU A 153 -1.08 -16.38 -5.36
N PRO A 154 -2.11 -16.83 -6.11
CA PRO A 154 -2.90 -15.95 -6.96
C PRO A 154 -3.47 -14.75 -6.20
N GLY A 155 -3.28 -13.56 -6.75
CA GLY A 155 -3.71 -12.29 -6.15
C GLY A 155 -2.60 -11.56 -5.38
N TRP A 156 -1.50 -12.22 -4.99
CA TRP A 156 -0.43 -11.56 -4.22
C TRP A 156 0.29 -10.47 -5.02
N GLY A 157 0.64 -10.72 -6.28
CA GLY A 157 1.28 -9.70 -7.11
C GLY A 157 0.37 -8.51 -7.37
N GLN A 158 -0.93 -8.73 -7.57
CA GLN A 158 -1.91 -7.65 -7.71
C GLN A 158 -1.97 -6.79 -6.45
N TYR A 159 -1.89 -7.39 -5.26
CA TYR A 159 -1.86 -6.66 -4.00
C TYR A 159 -0.63 -5.73 -3.91
N ILE A 160 0.54 -6.22 -4.32
CA ILE A 160 1.78 -5.42 -4.31
C ILE A 160 1.78 -4.32 -5.38
N LYS A 161 1.06 -4.54 -6.49
CA LYS A 161 0.79 -3.51 -7.49
C LYS A 161 -0.27 -2.48 -7.05
N GLY A 162 -0.76 -2.53 -5.80
CA GLY A 162 -1.79 -1.63 -5.28
C GLY A 162 -3.21 -1.94 -5.77
N GLN A 163 -3.41 -3.05 -6.50
CA GLN A 163 -4.70 -3.45 -7.06
C GLN A 163 -5.48 -4.31 -6.07
N HIS A 164 -5.83 -3.75 -4.91
CA HIS A 164 -6.41 -4.49 -3.79
C HIS A 164 -7.72 -5.21 -4.13
N ASP A 165 -8.64 -4.55 -4.83
CA ASP A 165 -9.93 -5.16 -5.22
C ASP A 165 -9.70 -6.38 -6.11
N LYS A 166 -8.78 -6.26 -7.07
CA LYS A 166 -8.44 -7.33 -7.99
C LYS A 166 -7.73 -8.49 -7.28
N ALA A 167 -6.82 -8.17 -6.38
CA ALA A 167 -6.14 -9.16 -5.53
C ALA A 167 -7.14 -9.99 -4.73
N TRP A 168 -8.14 -9.32 -4.13
CA TRP A 168 -9.21 -9.98 -3.38
C TRP A 168 -10.07 -10.88 -4.25
N TRP A 169 -10.50 -10.41 -5.43
CA TRP A 169 -11.30 -11.23 -6.34
C TRP A 169 -10.54 -12.46 -6.85
N ILE A 170 -9.29 -12.27 -7.31
CA ILE A 170 -8.47 -13.37 -7.83
C ILE A 170 -8.16 -14.38 -6.71
N GLY A 171 -7.70 -13.90 -5.55
CA GLY A 171 -7.38 -14.75 -4.40
C GLY A 171 -8.60 -15.49 -3.87
N GLY A 172 -9.75 -14.82 -3.81
CA GLY A 172 -11.03 -15.40 -3.40
C GLY A 172 -11.51 -16.50 -4.34
N VAL A 173 -11.53 -16.24 -5.66
CA VAL A 173 -11.95 -17.24 -6.66
C VAL A 173 -11.02 -18.44 -6.67
N PHE A 174 -9.70 -18.23 -6.62
CA PHE A 174 -8.73 -19.32 -6.53
C PHE A 174 -8.93 -20.16 -5.27
N SER A 175 -9.06 -19.53 -4.11
CA SER A 175 -9.24 -20.25 -2.83
C SER A 175 -10.53 -21.06 -2.81
N ALA A 176 -11.63 -20.48 -3.29
CA ALA A 176 -12.91 -21.18 -3.40
C ALA A 176 -12.81 -22.39 -4.36
N GLY A 177 -12.12 -22.22 -5.50
CA GLY A 177 -11.87 -23.29 -6.46
C GLY A 177 -11.02 -24.42 -5.87
N ALA A 178 -9.91 -24.09 -5.21
CA ALA A 178 -9.02 -25.05 -4.57
C ALA A 178 -9.71 -25.83 -3.45
N LEU A 179 -10.48 -25.15 -2.59
CA LEU A 179 -11.28 -25.80 -1.55
C LEU A 179 -12.35 -26.73 -2.15
N SER A 180 -13.03 -26.27 -3.20
CA SER A 180 -14.05 -27.09 -3.90
C SER A 180 -13.44 -28.33 -4.55
N ALA A 181 -12.25 -28.21 -5.15
CA ALA A 181 -11.48 -29.33 -5.69
C ALA A 181 -11.09 -30.32 -4.59
N GLY A 182 -10.67 -29.83 -3.42
CA GLY A 182 -10.35 -30.65 -2.25
C GLY A 182 -11.57 -31.43 -1.73
N ILE A 183 -12.72 -30.77 -1.59
CA ILE A 183 -13.98 -31.42 -1.19
C ILE A 183 -14.39 -32.47 -2.23
N ALA A 184 -14.34 -32.14 -3.51
CA ALA A 184 -14.67 -33.06 -4.59
C ALA A 184 -13.75 -34.29 -4.61
N TYR A 185 -12.47 -34.13 -4.27
CA TYR A 185 -11.53 -35.24 -4.09
C TYR A 185 -11.91 -36.18 -2.95
N LEU A 186 -12.29 -35.65 -1.80
CA LEU A 186 -12.74 -36.46 -0.67
C LEU A 186 -14.03 -37.24 -1.01
N LEU A 187 -14.98 -36.60 -1.71
CA LEU A 187 -16.20 -37.26 -2.18
C LEU A 187 -15.89 -38.37 -3.20
N GLU A 188 -15.05 -38.09 -4.20
CA GLU A 188 -14.62 -39.07 -5.19
C GLU A 188 -13.99 -40.29 -4.51
N LYS A 189 -13.10 -40.07 -3.53
CA LYS A 189 -12.45 -41.14 -2.78
C LYS A 189 -13.48 -42.04 -2.08
N ASN A 190 -14.44 -41.44 -1.37
CA ASN A 190 -15.49 -42.20 -0.68
C ASN A 190 -16.36 -43.00 -1.65
N TYR A 191 -16.77 -42.42 -2.79
CA TYR A 191 -17.56 -43.16 -3.79
C TYR A 191 -16.78 -44.27 -4.47
N ARG A 192 -15.47 -44.06 -4.68
CA ARG A 192 -14.58 -45.08 -5.25
C ARG A 192 -14.48 -46.29 -4.32
N GLU A 193 -14.28 -46.06 -3.03
CA GLU A 193 -14.23 -47.13 -2.02
C GLU A 193 -15.56 -47.89 -1.97
N ALA A 194 -16.69 -47.18 -1.95
CA ALA A 194 -18.01 -47.79 -1.97
C ALA A 194 -18.28 -48.62 -3.23
N TYR A 195 -17.82 -48.18 -4.40
CA TYR A 195 -17.89 -48.94 -5.64
C TYR A 195 -17.02 -50.21 -5.61
N GLN A 196 -15.79 -50.11 -5.10
CA GLN A 196 -14.85 -51.23 -5.03
C GLN A 196 -15.29 -52.34 -4.06
N GLN A 197 -16.04 -51.98 -3.02
CA GLN A 197 -16.56 -52.91 -2.02
C GLN A 197 -17.93 -53.49 -2.38
N GLU A 198 -18.58 -53.01 -3.44
CA GLU A 198 -19.93 -53.44 -3.82
C GLU A 198 -19.89 -54.79 -4.54
N ILE A 199 -20.51 -55.80 -3.93
CA ILE A 199 -20.59 -57.17 -4.48
C ILE A 199 -21.90 -57.36 -5.25
N ARG A 200 -22.94 -56.57 -4.93
CA ARG A 200 -24.28 -56.73 -5.48
C ARG A 200 -24.37 -56.23 -6.92
N PRO A 201 -24.64 -57.12 -7.91
CA PRO A 201 -24.64 -56.73 -9.33
C PRO A 201 -25.61 -55.60 -9.68
N ASP A 202 -26.74 -55.51 -8.98
CA ASP A 202 -27.76 -54.49 -9.20
C ASP A 202 -27.33 -53.08 -8.75
N LEU A 203 -26.38 -52.97 -7.83
CA LEU A 203 -25.91 -51.70 -7.28
C LEU A 203 -24.60 -51.21 -7.90
N ILE A 204 -23.80 -52.09 -8.50
CA ILE A 204 -22.49 -51.76 -9.09
C ILE A 204 -22.59 -50.58 -10.05
N GLN A 205 -23.58 -50.58 -10.95
CA GLN A 205 -23.74 -49.50 -11.93
C GLN A 205 -24.03 -48.16 -11.27
N SER A 206 -24.94 -48.10 -10.29
CA SER A 206 -25.26 -46.86 -9.59
C SER A 206 -24.07 -46.32 -8.79
N ARG A 207 -23.28 -47.20 -8.15
CA ARG A 207 -22.05 -46.83 -7.44
C ARG A 207 -21.00 -46.28 -8.41
N TYR A 208 -20.83 -46.93 -9.56
CA TYR A 208 -19.95 -46.47 -10.62
C TYR A 208 -20.35 -45.08 -11.12
N ASP A 209 -21.64 -44.85 -11.37
CA ASP A 209 -22.14 -43.56 -11.86
C ASP A 209 -21.90 -42.42 -10.86
N ALA A 210 -22.09 -42.68 -9.56
CA ALA A 210 -21.79 -41.72 -8.50
C ALA A 210 -20.29 -41.38 -8.45
N TYR A 211 -19.42 -42.40 -8.51
CA TYR A 211 -17.97 -42.22 -8.59
C TYR A 211 -17.57 -41.42 -9.84
N ASN A 212 -18.09 -41.78 -11.01
CA ASN A 212 -17.79 -41.13 -12.28
C ASN A 212 -18.21 -39.66 -12.27
N SER A 213 -19.40 -39.36 -11.73
CA SER A 213 -19.90 -38.00 -11.57
C SER A 213 -18.98 -37.16 -10.66
N ALA A 214 -18.62 -37.68 -9.48
CA ALA A 214 -17.70 -37.00 -8.57
C ALA A 214 -16.32 -36.74 -9.21
N SER A 215 -15.81 -37.71 -9.98
CA SER A 215 -14.56 -37.55 -10.72
C SER A 215 -14.62 -36.47 -11.80
N LYS A 216 -15.75 -36.37 -12.53
CA LYS A 216 -15.99 -35.27 -13.49
C LYS A 216 -16.03 -33.92 -12.78
N VAL A 217 -16.75 -33.80 -11.68
CA VAL A 217 -16.84 -32.56 -10.88
C VAL A 217 -15.47 -32.13 -10.37
N ARG A 218 -14.68 -33.06 -9.82
CA ARG A 218 -13.31 -32.75 -9.37
C ARG A 218 -12.45 -32.20 -10.52
N ARG A 219 -12.46 -32.85 -11.69
CA ARG A 219 -11.70 -32.40 -12.86
C ARG A 219 -12.07 -30.98 -13.27
N VAL A 220 -13.37 -30.67 -13.32
CA VAL A 220 -13.85 -29.31 -13.62
C VAL A 220 -13.27 -28.29 -12.63
N PHE A 221 -13.34 -28.54 -11.33
CA PHE A 221 -12.77 -27.61 -10.33
C PHE A 221 -11.26 -27.47 -10.44
N ILE A 222 -10.52 -28.57 -10.65
CA ILE A 222 -9.06 -28.52 -10.82
C ILE A 222 -8.70 -27.67 -12.04
N TYR A 223 -9.30 -27.92 -13.20
CA TYR A 223 -9.00 -27.16 -14.41
C TYR A 223 -9.39 -25.69 -14.30
N SER A 224 -10.54 -25.40 -13.69
CA SER A 224 -10.99 -24.02 -13.44
C SER A 224 -10.02 -23.28 -12.53
N THR A 225 -9.56 -23.94 -11.45
CA THR A 225 -8.60 -23.35 -10.50
C THR A 225 -7.25 -23.09 -11.16
N LEU A 226 -6.77 -24.03 -12.00
CA LEU A 226 -5.53 -23.85 -12.76
C LEU A 226 -5.63 -22.71 -13.78
N LEU A 227 -6.78 -22.54 -14.43
CA LEU A 227 -7.01 -21.42 -15.35
C LEU A 227 -6.98 -20.08 -14.62
N VAL A 228 -7.61 -19.97 -13.45
CA VAL A 228 -7.56 -18.77 -12.61
C VAL A 228 -6.14 -18.49 -12.14
N TRP A 229 -5.39 -19.52 -11.73
CA TRP A 229 -3.99 -19.40 -11.33
C TRP A 229 -3.10 -18.89 -12.48
N ALA A 230 -3.23 -19.48 -13.67
CA ALA A 230 -2.49 -19.05 -14.86
C ALA A 230 -2.85 -17.61 -15.27
N TYR A 231 -4.14 -17.27 -15.23
CA TYR A 231 -4.62 -15.90 -15.47
C TYR A 231 -4.00 -14.91 -14.47
N ALA A 232 -3.97 -15.24 -13.18
CA ALA A 232 -3.41 -14.38 -12.15
C ALA A 232 -1.91 -14.08 -12.38
N ILE A 233 -1.14 -15.08 -12.82
CA ILE A 233 0.28 -14.93 -13.16
C ILE A 233 0.45 -14.01 -14.36
N GLY A 234 -0.27 -14.29 -15.47
CA GLY A 234 -0.21 -13.45 -16.67
C GLY A 234 -0.60 -12.01 -16.36
N ASP A 235 -1.69 -11.83 -15.62
CA ASP A 235 -2.13 -10.52 -15.18
C ASP A 235 -1.08 -9.80 -14.31
N ALA A 236 -0.35 -10.53 -13.46
CA ALA A 236 0.70 -9.95 -12.64
C ALA A 236 1.87 -9.41 -13.49
N PHE A 237 2.26 -10.12 -14.54
CA PHE A 237 3.34 -9.71 -15.45
C PHE A 237 2.95 -8.57 -16.41
N TRP A 238 1.73 -8.59 -16.95
CA TRP A 238 1.35 -7.65 -18.02
C TRP A 238 0.50 -6.47 -17.57
N ALA A 239 -0.32 -6.62 -16.52
CA ALA A 239 -1.21 -5.53 -16.14
C ALA A 239 -0.41 -4.33 -15.63
N PRO A 240 -0.75 -3.10 -16.06
CA PRO A 240 -0.02 -1.90 -15.71
C PRO A 240 -0.01 -1.70 -14.21
N TYR A 241 1.13 -1.24 -13.69
CA TYR A 241 1.21 -0.76 -12.32
C TYR A 241 0.41 0.52 -12.20
N GLN A 242 -0.58 0.53 -11.31
CA GLN A 242 -1.29 1.74 -10.92
C GLN A 242 -0.73 2.13 -9.56
N PRO A 243 0.32 2.97 -9.51
CA PRO A 243 0.71 3.54 -8.24
C PRO A 243 -0.54 4.24 -7.68
N SER A 244 -0.94 3.86 -6.47
CA SER A 244 -1.90 4.64 -5.71
C SER A 244 -1.20 5.95 -5.35
N VAL A 245 -1.13 6.87 -6.32
CA VAL A 245 -0.77 8.24 -6.04
C VAL A 245 -1.96 8.77 -5.28
N ASN A 246 -1.90 8.69 -3.94
CA ASN A 246 -2.74 9.46 -3.05
C ASN A 246 -2.32 10.93 -3.24
N ILE A 247 -2.71 11.50 -4.38
CA ILE A 247 -2.78 12.94 -4.52
C ILE A 247 -3.92 13.28 -3.57
N ASN A 248 -3.61 13.78 -2.38
CA ASN A 248 -4.59 14.45 -1.54
C ASN A 248 -5.24 15.52 -2.43
N GLN A 249 -6.39 15.18 -3.02
CA GLN A 249 -7.16 16.06 -3.90
C GLN A 249 -7.79 17.22 -3.10
N GLU A 250 -7.60 17.27 -1.78
CA GLU A 250 -8.08 18.35 -0.91
C GLU A 250 -7.53 19.73 -1.27
N ASN A 251 -6.43 19.84 -2.02
CA ASN A 251 -5.86 21.14 -2.38
C ASN A 251 -6.14 21.61 -3.83
N MET A 252 -6.96 20.92 -4.63
CA MET A 252 -7.26 21.37 -6.02
C MET A 252 -8.60 22.09 -6.21
N THR A 253 -9.45 22.25 -5.18
CA THR A 253 -10.76 22.90 -5.34
C THR A 253 -10.84 24.36 -4.86
N LEU A 254 -9.76 25.00 -4.40
CA LEU A 254 -9.85 26.35 -3.78
C LEU A 254 -9.19 27.50 -4.58
N GLY A 255 -9.00 27.37 -5.90
CA GLY A 255 -8.22 28.36 -6.66
C GLY A 255 -8.87 28.99 -7.90
N LEU A 256 -10.17 28.82 -8.14
CA LEU A 256 -10.84 29.41 -9.32
C LEU A 256 -12.22 29.98 -8.95
N SER A 257 -12.24 31.05 -8.15
CA SER A 257 -13.32 32.03 -8.21
C SER A 257 -12.75 33.37 -8.66
N TRP A 258 -12.72 33.58 -9.98
CA TRP A 258 -12.68 34.92 -10.55
C TRP A 258 -14.11 35.48 -10.48
N SER A 259 -14.34 36.48 -9.64
CA SER A 259 -15.49 37.38 -9.77
C SER A 259 -14.96 38.76 -10.09
N PHE A 260 -15.40 39.26 -11.26
CA PHE A 260 -15.19 40.58 -11.82
C PHE A 260 -15.61 41.72 -10.90
#